data_AF-A0AAC9UNK7-F1
#
_entry.id   AF-A0AAC9UNK7-F1
#
_cell.length_a   1.000
_cell.length_b   1.000
_cell.length_c   1.000
_cell.angle_alpha   90.00
_cell.angle_beta   90.00
_cell.angle_gamma   90.00
#
_symmetry.space_group_name_H-M   'P 1'
#
loop_
_entity.id
_entity.type
_entity.pdbx_description
1 polymer ?
#
loop_
_entity_poly.entity_id
_entity_poly.type
_entity_poly.pdbx_seq_one_letter_code
_entity_poly.pdbx_strand_id
1 'polypeptide(L)'
;MLYYPEAFAILKWVGGAYLIYIGINMWRSKGKMSVNTSNATAVSRQSLFTQGFVTAIANPKGWAFMISLLPPFISIEHDVAPQLLVLLSVIMVTEFLSMLAYATGGKSLRLFLTRGNNIQWMNRIAGSLMVAVGVWLALG
;
A
#
# COMPACT_ATOMS: atom_id res chain seq x y z
N MET A 1 22.40 -13.83 7.14
CA MET A 1 23.51 -12.94 7.54
C MET A 1 23.62 -11.83 6.50
N LEU A 2 23.39 -10.57 6.87
CA LEU A 2 23.47 -9.45 5.94
C LEU A 2 24.94 -9.23 5.56
N TYR A 3 25.26 -9.29 4.27
CA TYR A 3 26.62 -9.07 3.76
C TYR A 3 27.15 -7.64 4.03
N TYR A 4 26.29 -6.68 4.39
CA TYR A 4 26.64 -5.29 4.68
C TYR A 4 25.85 -4.74 5.89
N PRO A 5 26.25 -5.04 7.13
CA PRO A 5 25.54 -4.62 8.34
C PRO A 5 25.48 -3.10 8.50
N GLU A 6 26.56 -2.38 8.17
CA GLU A 6 26.63 -0.91 8.26
C GLU A 6 25.68 -0.22 7.27
N ALA A 7 25.66 -0.69 6.01
CA ALA A 7 24.76 -0.15 4.99
C ALA A 7 23.29 -0.36 5.37
N PHE A 8 22.98 -1.53 5.96
CA PHE A 8 21.64 -1.83 6.46
C PHE A 8 21.28 -0.96 7.68
N ALA A 9 22.21 -0.71 8.60
CA ALA A 9 21.99 0.17 9.74
C ALA A 9 21.71 1.61 9.29
N ILE A 10 22.50 2.14 8.34
CA ILE A 10 22.26 3.46 7.75
C ILE A 10 20.88 3.52 7.09
N LEU A 11 20.51 2.49 6.33
CA LEU A 11 19.20 2.41 5.68
C LEU A 11 18.05 2.40 6.70
N LYS A 12 18.19 1.69 7.83
CA LYS A 12 17.22 1.69 8.93
C LYS A 12 17.04 3.09 9.53
N TRP A 13 18.14 3.79 9.82
CA TRP A 13 18.10 5.15 10.36
C TRP A 13 17.46 6.13 9.39
N VAL A 14 17.85 6.11 8.12
CA VAL A 14 17.28 6.98 7.08
C VAL A 14 15.79 6.69 6.87
N GLY A 15 15.43 5.41 6.76
CA GLY A 15 14.03 5.00 6.63
C GLY A 15 13.18 5.40 7.84
N GLY A 16 13.70 5.19 9.05
CA GLY A 16 13.04 5.57 10.29
C GLY A 16 12.82 7.08 10.40
N ALA A 17 13.86 7.88 10.13
CA ALA A 17 13.76 9.34 10.11
C ALA A 17 12.73 9.84 9.07
N TYR A 18 12.70 9.21 7.89
CA TYR A 18 11.73 9.55 6.84
C TYR A 18 10.28 9.24 7.27
N LEU A 19 10.04 8.09 7.91
CA LEU A 19 8.71 7.74 8.43
C LEU A 19 8.25 8.69 9.54
N ILE A 20 9.16 9.08 10.44
CA ILE A 20 8.88 10.09 11.47
C ILE A 20 8.52 11.43 10.83
N TYR A 21 9.29 11.86 9.82
CA TYR A 21 9.02 13.09 9.07
C TYR A 21 7.63 13.07 8.42
N ILE A 22 7.26 11.98 7.74
CA ILE A 22 5.91 11.80 7.18
C ILE A 22 4.86 11.88 8.28
N GLY A 23 5.06 11.15 9.39
CA GLY A 23 4.10 11.12 10.49
C GLY A 23 3.85 12.50 11.12
N ILE A 24 4.91 13.28 11.31
CA ILE A 24 4.82 14.69 11.77
C ILE A 24 4.06 15.55 10.77
N ASN A 25 4.34 15.39 9.47
CA ASN A 25 3.61 16.12 8.42
C ASN A 25 2.12 15.76 8.40
N MET A 26 1.75 14.50 8.65
CA MET A 26 0.35 14.09 8.80
C MET A 26 -0.29 14.77 10.00
N TRP A 27 0.39 14.80 11.16
CA TRP A 27 -0.10 15.52 12.35
C TRP A 27 -0.32 17.01 12.12
N ARG A 28 0.56 17.66 11.34
CA ARG A 28 0.47 19.09 11.01
C ARG A 28 -0.51 19.40 9.89
N SER A 29 -1.02 18.38 9.19
CA SER A 29 -1.98 18.56 8.11
C SER A 29 -3.28 19.14 8.63
N LYS A 30 -3.70 20.29 8.09
CA LYS A 30 -4.91 21.04 8.51
C LYS A 30 -6.24 20.36 8.14
N GLY A 31 -6.23 19.07 7.80
CA GLY A 31 -7.43 18.29 7.51
C GLY A 31 -8.18 18.69 6.24
N LYS A 32 -7.62 19.54 5.39
CA LYS A 32 -8.18 19.79 4.06
C LYS A 32 -7.91 18.55 3.22
N MET A 33 -8.94 17.78 2.92
CA MET A 33 -8.88 16.88 1.78
C MET A 33 -8.66 17.80 0.58
N SER A 34 -7.48 17.77 -0.03
CA SER A 34 -7.22 18.52 -1.27
C SER A 34 -7.93 17.82 -2.44
N VAL A 35 -9.22 17.55 -2.30
CA VAL A 35 -10.06 17.24 -3.45
C VAL A 35 -10.50 18.59 -3.97
N ASN A 36 -9.69 19.19 -4.84
CA ASN A 36 -10.12 20.32 -5.65
C ASN A 36 -11.23 19.81 -6.59
N THR A 37 -12.46 19.76 -6.10
CA THR A 37 -13.63 19.39 -6.91
C THR A 37 -13.97 20.48 -7.92
N SER A 38 -13.41 21.68 -7.75
CA SER A 38 -13.62 22.84 -8.61
C SER A 38 -13.12 22.62 -10.06
N ASN A 39 -12.13 21.75 -10.26
CA ASN A 39 -11.50 21.44 -11.55
C ASN A 39 -11.33 19.93 -11.76
N ALA A 40 -12.25 19.10 -11.25
CA ALA A 40 -12.21 17.67 -11.52
C ALA A 40 -12.57 17.41 -12.99
N THR A 41 -11.60 17.52 -13.89
CA THR A 41 -11.73 16.99 -15.25
C THR A 41 -12.12 15.53 -15.12
N ALA A 42 -13.24 15.14 -15.74
CA ALA A 42 -13.71 13.77 -15.73
C ALA A 42 -12.63 12.86 -16.34
N VAL A 43 -11.85 12.20 -15.50
CA VAL A 43 -10.83 11.25 -15.93
C VAL A 43 -11.55 10.09 -16.60
N SER A 44 -11.14 9.73 -17.82
CA SER A 44 -11.78 8.64 -18.56
C SER A 44 -11.58 7.31 -17.84
N ARG A 45 -12.56 6.40 -17.96
CA ARG A 45 -12.49 5.04 -17.38
C ARG A 45 -11.26 4.29 -17.86
N GLN A 46 -10.90 4.48 -19.14
CA GLN A 46 -9.71 3.88 -19.73
C GLN A 46 -8.43 4.43 -19.09
N SER A 47 -8.33 5.74 -18.85
CA SER A 47 -7.17 6.33 -18.17
C SER A 47 -6.99 5.77 -16.76
N LEU A 48 -8.08 5.62 -16.00
CA LEU A 48 -8.05 5.01 -14.67
C LEU A 48 -7.63 3.52 -14.73
N PHE A 49 -8.14 2.76 -15.70
CA PHE A 49 -7.74 1.36 -15.89
C PHE A 49 -6.24 1.25 -16.23
N THR A 50 -5.76 2.03 -17.20
CA THR A 50 -4.36 2.03 -17.59
C THR A 50 -3.46 2.46 -16.44
N GLN A 51 -3.85 3.49 -15.68
CA GLN A 51 -3.10 3.94 -14.51
C GLN A 51 -3.01 2.85 -13.45
N GLY A 52 -4.12 2.18 -13.13
CA GLY A 52 -4.15 1.06 -12.19
C GLY A 52 -3.26 -0.11 -12.66
N PHE A 53 -3.40 -0.51 -13.91
CA PHE A 53 -2.62 -1.59 -14.51
C PHE A 53 -1.11 -1.30 -14.50
N VAL A 54 -0.71 -0.11 -14.96
CA VAL A 54 0.70 0.31 -14.97
C VAL A 54 1.25 0.39 -13.55
N THR A 55 0.49 0.96 -12.61
CA THR A 55 0.93 1.06 -11.21
C THR A 55 1.09 -0.32 -10.58
N ALA A 56 0.20 -1.27 -10.88
CA ALA A 56 0.26 -2.63 -10.37
C ALA A 56 1.49 -3.38 -10.89
N ILE A 57 1.74 -3.34 -12.20
CA ILE A 57 2.88 -4.03 -12.81
C ILE A 57 4.21 -3.38 -12.43
N ALA A 58 4.26 -2.05 -12.36
CA ALA A 58 5.45 -1.30 -11.98
C ALA A 58 5.82 -1.45 -10.50
N ASN A 59 5.01 -2.11 -9.68
CA ASN A 59 5.28 -2.31 -8.27
C ASN A 59 6.24 -3.52 -8.06
N PRO A 60 7.55 -3.31 -7.82
CA PRO A 60 8.50 -4.40 -7.67
C PRO A 60 8.23 -5.26 -6.43
N LYS A 61 7.50 -4.72 -5.45
CA LYS A 61 7.15 -5.45 -4.22
C LYS A 61 6.24 -6.64 -4.51
N GLY A 62 5.31 -6.50 -5.47
CA GLY A 62 4.42 -7.59 -5.88
C GLY A 62 5.20 -8.75 -6.47
N TRP A 63 6.14 -8.45 -7.37
CA TRP A 63 7.03 -9.44 -7.97
C TRP A 63 7.90 -10.15 -6.94
N ALA A 64 8.55 -9.40 -6.04
CA ALA A 64 9.37 -9.97 -4.98
C ALA A 64 8.57 -10.92 -4.07
N PHE A 65 7.33 -10.56 -3.73
CA PHE A 65 6.45 -11.42 -2.96
C PHE A 65 6.11 -12.70 -3.72
N MET A 66 5.71 -12.62 -4.99
CA MET A 66 5.36 -13.80 -5.80
C MET A 66 6.56 -14.75 -5.96
N ILE A 67 7.75 -14.22 -6.22
CA ILE A 67 8.98 -15.02 -6.33
C ILE A 67 9.30 -15.71 -5.00
N SER A 68 9.09 -15.04 -3.87
CA SER A 68 9.37 -15.63 -2.55
C SER A 68 8.30 -16.62 -2.08
N LEU A 69 7.05 -16.43 -2.50
CA LEU A 69 5.90 -17.14 -1.91
C LEU A 69 5.36 -18.26 -2.80
N LEU A 70 5.43 -18.17 -4.13
CA LEU A 70 4.89 -19.19 -5.03
C LEU A 70 5.67 -20.52 -5.05
N PRO A 71 7.02 -20.57 -5.07
CA PRO A 71 7.74 -21.82 -5.25
C PRO A 71 7.38 -22.93 -4.24
N PRO A 72 7.17 -22.65 -2.94
CA PRO A 72 6.74 -23.65 -1.97
C PRO A 72 5.38 -24.32 -2.26
N PHE A 73 4.52 -23.70 -3.08
CA PHE A 73 3.19 -24.25 -3.40
C PHE A 73 3.16 -25.06 -4.70
N ILE A 74 4.28 -25.19 -5.41
CA ILE A 74 4.36 -25.92 -6.68
C ILE A 74 5.15 -27.21 -6.46
N SER A 75 4.51 -28.35 -6.74
CA SER A 75 5.18 -29.65 -6.76
C SER A 75 5.85 -29.87 -8.12
N ILE A 76 7.07 -30.41 -8.09
CA ILE A 76 7.86 -30.77 -9.28
C ILE A 76 7.36 -32.11 -9.88
N GLU A 77 6.56 -32.87 -9.13
CA GLU A 77 6.07 -34.21 -9.53
C GLU A 77 4.86 -34.16 -10.47
N HIS A 78 4.21 -33.00 -10.60
CA HIS A 78 2.98 -32.82 -11.38
C HIS A 78 3.17 -31.69 -12.40
N ASP A 79 2.32 -31.67 -13.44
CA ASP A 79 2.33 -30.59 -14.42
C ASP A 79 2.14 -29.21 -13.77
N VAL A 80 2.98 -28.26 -14.14
CA VAL A 80 3.03 -26.93 -13.52
C VAL A 80 1.83 -26.07 -13.92
N ALA A 81 1.34 -26.19 -15.16
CA ALA A 81 0.27 -25.37 -15.71
C ALA A 81 -1.04 -25.43 -14.89
N PRO A 82 -1.62 -26.62 -14.55
CA PRO A 82 -2.83 -26.69 -13.74
C PRO A 82 -2.63 -26.16 -12.31
N GLN A 83 -1.46 -26.39 -11.71
CA GLN A 83 -1.13 -25.87 -10.38
C GLN A 83 -1.12 -24.34 -10.38
N LEU A 84 -0.44 -23.73 -11.36
CA LEU A 84 -0.40 -22.28 -11.53
C LEU A 84 -1.79 -21.69 -11.77
N LEU A 85 -2.63 -22.35 -12.57
CA LEU A 85 -3.99 -21.87 -12.86
C LEU A 85 -4.82 -21.80 -11.57
N VAL A 86 -4.75 -22.82 -10.71
CA VAL A 86 -5.43 -22.83 -9.40
C VAL A 86 -4.87 -21.73 -8.48
N LEU A 87 -3.54 -21.64 -8.34
CA LEU A 87 -2.90 -20.61 -7.49
C LEU A 87 -3.25 -19.20 -7.93
N LEU A 88 -3.13 -18.90 -9.22
CA LEU A 88 -3.46 -17.59 -9.79
C LEU A 88 -4.95 -17.27 -9.63
N SER A 89 -5.82 -18.27 -9.79
CA SER A 89 -7.27 -18.08 -9.60
C SER A 89 -7.61 -17.72 -8.15
N VAL A 90 -7.02 -18.41 -7.17
CA VAL A 90 -7.20 -18.09 -5.75
C VAL A 90 -6.73 -16.67 -5.48
N ILE A 91 -5.51 -16.32 -5.90
CA ILE A 91 -4.92 -14.99 -5.71
C ILE A 91 -5.83 -13.92 -6.33
N MET A 92 -6.22 -14.07 -7.60
CA MET A 92 -7.08 -13.12 -8.32
C MET A 92 -8.43 -12.93 -7.64
N VAL A 93 -9.08 -14.01 -7.20
CA VAL A 93 -10.38 -13.90 -6.52
C VAL A 93 -10.23 -13.15 -5.20
N THR A 94 -9.23 -13.48 -4.39
CA THR A 94 -9.00 -12.77 -3.11
C THR A 94 -8.61 -11.32 -3.31
N GLU A 95 -7.76 -10.99 -4.29
CA GLU A 95 -7.42 -9.60 -4.60
C GLU A 95 -8.63 -8.83 -5.10
N PHE A 96 -9.40 -9.41 -6.02
CA PHE A 96 -10.60 -8.77 -6.57
C PHE A 96 -11.61 -8.45 -5.47
N LEU A 97 -11.90 -9.42 -4.58
CA LEU A 97 -12.80 -9.21 -3.45
C LEU A 97 -12.27 -8.14 -2.49
N SER A 98 -10.97 -8.16 -2.20
CA SER A 98 -10.33 -7.15 -1.35
C SER A 98 -10.44 -5.76 -1.96
N MET A 99 -10.11 -5.60 -3.25
CA MET A 99 -10.20 -4.32 -3.96
C MET A 99 -11.65 -3.84 -4.07
N LEU A 100 -12.61 -4.73 -4.28
CA LEU A 100 -14.03 -4.39 -4.30
C LEU A 100 -14.50 -3.87 -2.93
N ALA A 101 -14.09 -4.54 -1.85
CA ALA A 101 -14.35 -4.08 -0.48
C ALA A 101 -13.72 -2.70 -0.22
N TYR A 102 -12.49 -2.47 -0.69
CA TYR A 102 -11.85 -1.15 -0.61
C TYR A 102 -12.57 -0.08 -1.43
N ALA A 103 -12.97 -0.38 -2.67
CA ALA A 103 -13.63 0.57 -3.56
C ALA A 103 -15.03 0.96 -3.03
N THR A 104 -15.79 -0.01 -2.55
CA THR A 104 -17.13 0.21 -1.97
C THR A 104 -17.04 0.90 -0.61
N GLY A 105 -16.14 0.44 0.26
CA GLY A 105 -15.88 1.04 1.57
C GLY A 105 -15.36 2.48 1.44
N GLY A 106 -14.57 2.78 0.41
CA GLY A 106 -14.01 4.10 0.15
C GLY A 106 -15.07 5.19 -0.07
N LYS A 107 -16.24 4.85 -0.65
CA LYS A 107 -17.35 5.81 -0.81
C LYS A 107 -17.96 6.19 0.54
N SER A 108 -18.19 5.21 1.42
CA SER A 108 -18.70 5.45 2.78
C SER A 108 -17.66 6.20 3.62
N LEU A 109 -16.40 5.78 3.54
CA LEU A 109 -15.28 6.40 4.24
C LEU A 109 -15.09 7.86 3.80
N ARG A 110 -15.22 8.16 2.50
CA ARG A 110 -15.17 9.53 2.00
C ARG A 110 -16.24 10.41 2.65
N LEU A 111 -17.49 9.94 2.70
CA LEU A 111 -18.59 10.68 3.33
C LEU A 111 -18.33 10.91 4.83
N PHE A 112 -17.85 9.89 5.53
CA PHE A 112 -17.51 9.99 6.94
C PHE A 112 -16.35 10.96 7.21
N LEU A 113 -15.31 10.91 6.39
CA LEU A 113 -14.12 11.77 6.52
C LEU A 113 -14.42 13.24 6.20
N THR A 114 -15.30 13.52 5.24
CA THR A 114 -15.70 14.89 4.91
C THR A 114 -16.53 15.59 6.00
N ARG A 115 -16.95 14.88 7.05
CA ARG A 115 -17.71 15.46 8.16
C ARG A 115 -16.78 15.96 9.27
N GLY A 116 -16.95 17.22 9.64
CA GLY A 116 -16.28 17.83 10.79
C GLY A 116 -14.76 17.70 10.74
N ASN A 117 -14.17 17.24 11.85
CA ASN A 117 -12.72 17.15 12.00
C ASN A 117 -12.15 15.75 11.78
N ASN A 118 -12.92 14.84 11.14
CA ASN A 118 -12.58 13.42 11.03
C ASN A 118 -11.28 13.16 10.23
N ILE A 119 -10.99 13.97 9.21
CA ILE A 119 -9.72 13.89 8.47
C ILE A 119 -8.53 14.21 9.39
N GLN A 120 -8.66 15.18 10.31
CA GLN A 120 -7.57 15.50 11.23
C GLN A 120 -7.31 14.35 12.20
N TRP A 121 -8.36 13.70 12.72
CA TRP A 121 -8.21 12.51 13.56
C TRP A 121 -7.56 11.35 12.80
N MET A 122 -8.01 11.09 11.57
CA MET A 122 -7.39 10.06 10.73
C MET A 122 -5.90 10.35 10.49
N ASN A 123 -5.55 11.59 10.16
CA ASN A 123 -4.16 11.99 9.97
C ASN A 123 -3.32 11.88 11.24
N ARG A 124 -3.90 12.18 12.42
CA ARG A 124 -3.22 12.00 13.71
C ARG A 124 -2.98 10.53 14.01
N ILE A 125 -3.98 9.66 13.82
CA ILE A 125 -3.83 8.22 14.05
C ILE A 125 -2.77 7.64 13.10
N ALA A 126 -2.91 7.89 11.80
CA ALA A 126 -1.97 7.40 10.80
C ALA A 126 -0.56 7.97 11.00
N GLY A 127 -0.45 9.26 11.36
CA GLY A 127 0.82 9.89 11.66
C GLY A 127 1.48 9.33 12.93
N SER A 128 0.72 9.05 13.98
CA SER A 128 1.24 8.38 15.19
C SER A 128 1.76 6.98 14.88
N LEU A 129 1.04 6.21 14.05
CA LEU A 129 1.48 4.89 13.61
C LEU A 129 2.76 4.99 12.77
N MET A 130 2.86 5.95 11.85
CA MET A 130 4.07 6.21 11.06
C MET A 130 5.28 6.55 11.95
N VAL A 131 5.10 7.41 12.96
CA VAL A 131 6.17 7.74 13.93
C VAL A 131 6.56 6.49 14.73
N ALA A 132 5.60 5.72 15.23
CA ALA A 132 5.87 4.52 16.01
C ALA A 132 6.67 3.48 15.19
N VAL A 133 6.26 3.23 13.93
CA VAL A 133 6.99 2.35 13.01
C VAL A 133 8.37 2.91 12.67
N GLY A 134 8.50 4.24 12.49
CA GLY A 134 9.79 4.87 12.22
C GLY A 134 10.78 4.75 13.38
N VAL A 135 10.31 4.94 14.61
CA VAL A 135 11.12 4.75 15.83
C VAL A 135 11.51 3.28 15.97
N TRP A 136 10.56 2.36 15.80
CA TRP A 136 10.83 0.93 15.85
C TRP A 136 11.84 0.50 14.77
N LEU A 137 11.72 1.00 13.54
CA LEU A 137 12.66 0.69 12.46
C LEU A 137 14.07 1.23 12.73
N ALA A 138 14.20 2.41 13.35
CA ALA A 138 15.49 3.01 13.67
C ALA A 138 16.20 2.30 14.84
N LEU A 139 15.43 1.87 15.85
CA LEU A 139 15.97 1.41 17.14
C LEU A 139 15.87 -0.12 17.37
N GLY A 140 14.94 -0.81 16.73
CA GLY A 140 14.76 -2.27 16.80
C GLY A 140 15.41 -2.96 15.62
#